data_AF-A0A069A443-F1
#
_entry.id   AF-A0A069A443-F1
#
_cell.length_a   1.000
_cell.length_b   1.000
_cell.length_c   1.000
_cell.angle_alpha   90.00
_cell.angle_beta   90.00
_cell.angle_gamma   90.00
#
_symmetry.space_group_name_H-M   'P 1'
#
loop_
_entity.id
_entity.type
_entity.pdbx_description
1 polymer ?
#
loop_
_entity_poly.entity_id
_entity_poly.type
_entity_poly.pdbx_seq_one_letter_code
_entity_poly.pdbx_strand_id
1 'polypeptide(L)' 'MFKNKMDKCTHMLTAYISSSYDYCNFLDTQLDDFILEYGENVVESCLHQVMVLVSKYN' A
#
# COMPACT_ATOMS: atom_id res chain seq x y z
N MET A 1 -0.22 -4.57 18.24
CA MET A 1 1.14 -4.93 17.76
C MET A 1 0.96 -5.63 16.43
N PHE A 2 1.55 -5.12 15.34
CA PHE A 2 1.44 -5.75 14.02
C PHE A 2 2.10 -7.13 14.04
N LYS A 3 1.46 -8.12 13.42
CA LYS A 3 1.88 -9.52 13.50
C LYS A 3 3.10 -9.80 12.60
N ASN A 4 3.25 -9.07 11.50
CA ASN A 4 4.39 -9.16 10.60
C ASN A 4 4.56 -7.86 9.76
N LYS A 5 5.62 -7.79 8.93
CA LYS A 5 5.88 -6.65 8.05
C LYS A 5 4.75 -6.39 7.04
N MET A 6 4.07 -7.44 6.59
CA MET A 6 2.97 -7.35 5.62
C MET A 6 1.73 -6.67 6.23
N ASP A 7 1.37 -7.02 7.47
CA ASP A 7 0.28 -6.40 8.21
C ASP A 7 0.55 -4.90 8.44
N LYS A 8 1.80 -4.55 8.80
CA LYS A 8 2.19 -3.15 8.98
C LYS A 8 2.12 -2.38 7.65
N CYS A 9 2.66 -2.95 6.57
CA CYS A 9 2.64 -2.34 5.23
C CYS A 9 1.20 -2.12 4.74
N THR A 10 0.35 -3.15 4.83
CA THR A 10 -1.06 -3.06 4.44
C THR A 10 -1.80 -1.98 5.22
N HIS A 11 -1.61 -1.92 6.55
CA HIS A 11 -2.26 -0.92 7.38
C HIS A 11 -1.86 0.51 7.00
N MET A 12 -0.56 0.75 6.80
CA MET A 12 -0.08 2.06 6.36
C MET A 12 -0.65 2.43 4.99
N LEU A 13 -0.60 1.51 4.02
CA LEU A 13 -1.13 1.74 2.67
C LEU A 13 -2.63 2.07 2.69
N THR A 14 -3.45 1.37 3.49
CA THR A 14 -4.87 1.68 3.62
C THR A 14 -5.16 3.04 4.26
N ALA A 15 -4.20 3.62 4.99
CA ALA A 15 -4.33 4.96 5.56
C ALA A 15 -3.99 6.06 4.53
N TYR A 16 -3.06 5.79 3.61
CA TYR A 16 -2.67 6.73 2.56
C TYR A 16 -3.57 6.64 1.33
N ILE A 17 -4.10 5.47 1.03
CA ILE A 17 -4.78 5.18 -0.23
C ILE A 17 -6.26 4.92 0.05
N SER A 18 -7.07 5.97 -0.14
CA SER A 18 -8.53 5.89 0.00
C SER A 18 -9.26 5.87 -1.36
N SER A 19 -8.56 6.26 -2.42
CA SER A 19 -9.09 6.40 -3.77
C SER A 19 -8.05 5.99 -4.82
N SER A 20 -8.50 5.86 -6.08
CA SER A 20 -7.59 5.63 -7.21
C SER A 20 -6.62 6.80 -7.42
N TYR A 21 -7.03 8.02 -7.09
CA TYR A 21 -6.17 9.20 -7.13
C TYR A 21 -5.04 9.10 -6.09
N ASP A 22 -5.39 8.76 -4.85
CA ASP A 22 -4.41 8.59 -3.77
C ASP A 22 -3.43 7.45 -4.09
N TYR A 23 -3.92 6.38 -4.73
CA TYR A 23 -3.08 5.27 -5.18
C TYR A 23 -2.01 5.74 -6.15
N CYS A 24 -2.38 6.49 -7.19
CA CYS A 24 -1.42 7.05 -8.13
C CYS A 24 -0.45 8.01 -7.44
N ASN A 25 -0.94 8.91 -6.58
CA ASN A 25 -0.10 9.84 -5.85
C ASN A 25 0.89 9.13 -4.91
N PHE A 26 0.48 8.03 -4.28
CA PHE A 26 1.36 7.19 -3.47
C PHE A 26 2.49 6.58 -4.31
N LEU A 27 2.16 6.04 -5.50
CA LEU A 27 3.17 5.48 -6.40
C LEU A 27 4.23 6.52 -6.78
N ASP A 28 3.83 7.75 -7.07
CA ASP A 28 4.72 8.81 -7.52
C ASP A 28 5.60 9.41 -6.40
N THR A 29 5.21 9.25 -5.13
CA THR A 29 5.83 10.00 -4.01
C THR A 29 6.45 9.15 -2.91
N GLN A 30 5.91 7.96 -2.64
CA GLN A 30 6.24 7.17 -1.44
C GLN A 30 6.63 5.73 -1.73
N LEU A 31 6.47 5.27 -2.99
CA LEU A 31 6.71 3.87 -3.36
C LEU A 31 8.12 3.40 -3.02
N ASP A 32 9.14 4.17 -3.42
CA ASP A 32 10.54 3.80 -3.24
C ASP A 32 10.92 3.67 -1.75
N ASP A 33 10.42 4.57 -0.91
CA ASP A 33 10.63 4.53 0.54
C ASP A 33 10.00 3.28 1.16
N PHE A 34 8.81 2.90 0.70
CA PHE A 34 8.13 1.68 1.15
C PHE A 34 8.87 0.42 0.67
N ILE A 35 9.36 0.40 -0.58
CA ILE A 35 10.16 -0.72 -1.09
C ILE A 35 11.43 -0.87 -0.25
N LEU A 36 12.08 0.23 0.12
CA LEU A 36 13.27 0.22 0.98
C LEU A 36 12.98 -0.29 2.41
N GLU A 37 11.85 0.09 3.02
CA GLU A 37 11.50 -0.35 4.38
C GLU A 37 10.98 -1.80 4.45
N TYR A 38 10.08 -2.16 3.52
CA TYR A 38 9.29 -3.41 3.59
C TYR A 38 9.73 -4.49 2.61
N GLY A 39 10.43 -4.12 1.53
CA GLY A 39 10.84 -5.00 0.44
C GLY A 39 9.81 -5.07 -0.68
N GLU A 40 10.30 -5.09 -1.92
CA GLU A 40 9.50 -5.01 -3.16
C GLU A 40 8.34 -6.01 -3.20
N ASN A 41 8.62 -7.31 -3.00
CA ASN A 41 7.59 -8.36 -3.02
C ASN A 41 6.46 -8.14 -2.00
N VAL A 42 6.79 -7.57 -0.84
CA VAL A 42 5.80 -7.28 0.21
C VAL A 42 4.95 -6.08 -0.21
N VAL A 43 5.58 -5.01 -0.69
CA VAL A 43 4.89 -3.79 -1.13
C VAL A 43 3.97 -4.07 -2.32
N GLU A 44 4.44 -4.80 -3.33
CA GLU A 44 3.63 -5.22 -4.48
C GLU A 44 2.38 -5.98 -4.04
N SER A 45 2.56 -6.99 -3.18
CA SER A 45 1.44 -7.79 -2.66
C SER A 45 0.42 -6.94 -1.89
N CYS A 46 0.89 -5.98 -1.08
CA CYS A 46 0.01 -5.12 -0.31
C CYS A 46 -0.71 -4.09 -1.20
N LEU A 47 -0.02 -3.49 -2.18
CA LEU A 47 -0.62 -2.57 -3.15
C LEU A 47 -1.71 -3.26 -3.97
N HIS A 48 -1.49 -4.51 -4.38
CA HIS A 48 -2.51 -5.28 -5.08
C HIS A 48 -3.79 -5.44 -4.23
N GLN A 49 -3.64 -5.80 -2.95
CA GLN A 49 -4.78 -5.93 -2.03
C GLN A 49 -5.52 -4.61 -1.84
N VAL A 50 -4.78 -3.51 -1.66
CA VAL A 50 -5.37 -2.17 -1.49
C VAL A 50 -6.09 -1.73 -2.76
N MET A 51 -5.52 -1.96 -3.94
CA MET A 51 -6.16 -1.61 -5.20
C MET A 51 -7.48 -2.38 -5.42
N VAL A 52 -7.52 -3.66 -5.05
CA VAL A 52 -8.76 -4.46 -5.08
C VAL A 52 -9.83 -3.86 -4.16
N LEU A 53 -9.44 -3.35 -2.98
CA LEU A 53 -10.38 -2.70 -2.06
C LEU A 53 -10.87 -1.36 -2.62
N VAL A 54 -9.96 -0.48 -3.04
CA VAL A 54 -10.28 0.83 -3.62
C VAL A 54 -11.23 0.70 -4.82
N SER A 55 -11.01 -0.31 -5.67
CA SER A 55 -11.84 -0.56 -6.86
C SER A 55 -13.23 -1.11 -6.55
N LYS A 56 -13.47 -1.63 -5.34
CA LYS A 56 -14.81 -2.08 -4.92
C LYS A 56 -15.70 -0.93 -4.45
N TYR A 57 -15.09 0.16 -3.98
CA TYR A 57 -15.78 1.28 -3.35
C TYR A 57 -15.78 2.57 -4.20
N ASN A 58 -15.09 2.56 -5.35
CA ASN A 58 -15.21 3.57 -6.42
C ASN A 58 -16.08 3.02 -7.56
#